data_AF-A0A0C9YZ99-F1
#
_entry.id   AF-A0A0C9YZ99-F1
#
_cell.length_a   1.000
_cell.length_b   1.000
_cell.length_c   1.000
_cell.angle_alpha   90.00
_cell.angle_beta   90.00
_cell.angle_gamma   90.00
#
_symmetry.space_group_name_H-M   'P 1'
#
loop_
_entity.id
_entity.type
_entity.pdbx_description
1 polymer ?
#
loop_
_entity_poly.entity_id
_entity_poly.type
_entity_poly.pdbx_seq_one_letter_code
_entity_poly.pdbx_strand_id
1 'polypeptide(L)' 'LKKYYYAVADLKCVASGFAYNDIQGAMITLENADLWDRYTKSHKDAKPFRNLGFSHFQSVELLLPSSARGRFV' A
#
# COMPACT_ATOMS: atom_id res chain seq x y z
N LEU A 1 4.89 -0.95 -12.13
CA LEU A 1 5.48 -0.52 -10.84
C LEU A 1 4.81 0.72 -10.25
N LYS A 2 4.71 1.86 -10.95
CA LYS A 2 4.13 3.11 -10.41
C LYS A 2 2.72 2.96 -9.80
N LYS A 3 1.81 2.23 -10.44
CA LYS A 3 0.45 1.97 -9.90
C LYS A 3 0.45 1.17 -8.58
N TYR A 4 1.36 0.22 -8.44
CA TYR A 4 1.51 -0.59 -7.24
C TYR A 4 2.07 0.21 -6.07
N TYR A 5 2.99 1.16 -6.36
CA TYR A 5 3.44 2.12 -5.37
C TYR A 5 2.27 2.93 -4.79
N TYR A 6 1.39 3.49 -5.64
CA TYR A 6 0.24 4.24 -5.14
C TYR A 6 -0.76 3.36 -4.38
N ALA A 7 -0.98 2.12 -4.81
CA ALA A 7 -1.82 1.18 -4.07
C ALA A 7 -1.27 0.87 -2.68
N VAL A 8 0.05 0.66 -2.56
CA VAL A 8 0.70 0.44 -1.26
C VAL A 8 0.74 1.72 -0.42
N ALA A 9 0.92 2.89 -1.03
CA ALA A 9 0.87 4.17 -0.32
C ALA A 9 -0.53 4.43 0.27
N ASP A 10 -1.60 4.08 -0.47
CA ASP A 10 -2.97 4.15 0.03
C ASP A 10 -3.20 3.16 1.19
N LEU A 11 -2.75 1.91 1.05
CA LEU A 11 -2.80 0.91 2.12
C LEU A 11 -2.03 1.33 3.39
N LYS A 12 -0.93 2.07 3.25
CA LYS A 12 -0.16 2.61 4.39
C LYS A 12 -0.84 3.82 5.05
N CYS A 13 -1.83 4.43 4.40
CA CYS A 13 -2.57 5.54 4.98
C CYS A 13 -3.52 5.04 6.08
N VAL A 14 -3.62 5.79 7.18
CA VAL A 14 -4.55 5.50 8.28
C VAL A 14 -6.00 5.41 7.79
N ALA A 15 -6.35 6.16 6.74
CA ALA A 15 -7.68 6.15 6.13
C ALA A 15 -8.04 4.80 5.46
N SER A 16 -7.06 3.95 5.13
CA SER A 16 -7.34 2.62 4.57
C SER A 16 -7.99 1.69 5.59
N GLY A 17 -7.76 1.92 6.89
CA GLY A 17 -8.24 1.07 7.97
C GLY A 17 -7.54 -0.29 8.07
N PHE A 18 -6.49 -0.54 7.28
CA PHE A 18 -5.74 -1.79 7.31
C PHE A 18 -4.36 -1.63 7.95
N ALA A 19 -3.95 -2.63 8.73
CA ALA A 19 -2.56 -2.75 9.14
C ALA A 19 -1.73 -3.23 7.93
N TYR A 20 -0.76 -2.43 7.51
CA TYR A 20 0.14 -2.75 6.41
C TYR A 20 1.60 -2.75 6.86
N ASN A 21 2.37 -3.74 6.41
CA ASN A 21 3.83 -3.71 6.48
C ASN A 21 4.48 -4.18 5.17
N ASP A 22 5.71 -3.72 4.89
CA ASP A 22 6.38 -3.95 3.61
C ASP A 22 6.78 -5.42 3.35
N ILE A 23 6.73 -6.28 4.37
CA ILE A 23 7.16 -7.69 4.30
C ILE A 23 5.93 -8.61 4.12
N GLN A 24 4.90 -8.41 4.94
CA GLN A 24 3.70 -9.24 5.02
C GLN A 24 2.48 -8.59 4.36
N GLY A 25 2.58 -7.34 3.88
CA GLY A 25 1.50 -6.64 3.20
C GLY A 25 0.39 -6.21 4.13
N ALA A 26 -0.83 -6.12 3.58
CA ALA A 26 -2.03 -5.90 4.37
C ALA A 26 -2.37 -7.21 5.10
N MET A 27 -2.35 -7.19 6.43
CA MET A 27 -2.61 -8.38 7.24
C MET A 27 -4.13 -8.61 7.34
N ILE A 28 -4.66 -9.40 6.42
CA ILE A 28 -6.09 -9.67 6.31
C ILE A 28 -6.39 -11.04 6.91
N THR A 29 -7.01 -11.02 8.10
CA THR A 29 -7.58 -12.19 8.77
C THR A 29 -8.96 -12.54 8.21
N LEU A 30 -9.54 -13.66 8.65
CA LEU A 30 -10.86 -14.09 8.21
C LEU A 30 -11.95 -13.09 8.59
N GLU A 31 -11.82 -12.41 9.74
CA GLU A 31 -12.80 -11.43 10.24
C GLU A 31 -12.91 -10.19 9.35
N ASN A 32 -11.80 -9.81 8.69
CA ASN A 32 -11.69 -8.59 7.88
C ASN A 32 -11.67 -8.89 6.37
N ALA A 33 -11.93 -10.13 5.99
CA ALA A 33 -11.91 -10.56 4.60
C ALA A 33 -12.98 -9.86 3.74
N ASP A 34 -14.18 -9.61 4.31
CA ASP A 34 -15.24 -8.85 3.63
C ASP A 34 -14.86 -7.37 3.44
N LEU A 35 -14.22 -6.75 4.44
CA LEU A 35 -13.72 -5.38 4.33
C LEU A 35 -12.66 -5.27 3.22
N TRP A 36 -11.75 -6.26 3.14
CA TRP A 36 -10.77 -6.33 2.07
C TRP A 36 -11.40 -6.50 0.68
N ASP A 37 -12.41 -7.36 0.53
CA ASP A 37 -13.13 -7.52 -0.74
C ASP A 37 -13.77 -6.20 -1.18
N ARG A 38 -14.43 -5.49 -0.26
CA ARG A 38 -15.03 -4.18 -0.52
C ARG A 38 -13.99 -3.14 -0.93
N TYR A 39 -12.89 -3.06 -0.17
CA TYR A 39 -11.80 -2.12 -0.46
C TYR A 39 -11.18 -2.38 -1.84
N THR A 40 -10.95 -3.64 -2.20
CA THR A 40 -10.33 -4.01 -3.48
C THR A 40 -11.26 -3.90 -4.70
N LYS A 41 -12.57 -3.69 -4.51
CA LYS A 41 -13.48 -3.31 -5.61
C LYS A 41 -13.17 -1.91 -6.14
N SER A 42 -12.89 -0.97 -5.24
CA SER A 42 -12.49 0.41 -5.57
C SER A 42 -10.98 0.52 -5.83
N HIS A 43 -10.17 -0.26 -5.11
CA HIS A 43 -8.71 -0.25 -5.21
C HIS A 43 -8.17 -1.55 -5.82
N LYS A 44 -8.46 -1.76 -7.11
CA LYS A 44 -8.14 -3.03 -7.81
C LYS A 44 -6.65 -3.38 -7.78
N ASP A 45 -5.78 -2.38 -7.81
CA ASP A 45 -4.33 -2.57 -7.76
C ASP A 45 -3.81 -2.97 -6.37
N ALA A 46 -4.63 -2.90 -5.31
CA ALA A 46 -4.28 -3.34 -3.96
C ALA A 46 -4.40 -4.86 -3.75
N LYS A 47 -5.16 -5.56 -4.61
CA LYS A 47 -5.41 -7.01 -4.53
C LYS A 47 -4.17 -7.88 -4.32
N PRO A 48 -3.03 -7.63 -5.00
CA PRO A 48 -1.84 -8.47 -4.84
C PRO A 48 -1.21 -8.39 -3.45
N PHE A 49 -1.55 -7.36 -2.66
CA PHE A 49 -0.91 -7.09 -1.37
C PHE A 49 -1.68 -7.64 -0.17
N ARG A 50 -2.64 -8.54 -0.41
CA ARG A 50 -3.29 -9.31 0.65
C ARG A 50 -2.29 -10.30 1.22
N ASN A 51 -1.86 -10.10 2.47
CA ASN A 51 -0.88 -10.96 3.14
C ASN A 51 0.43 -11.13 2.34
N LEU A 52 0.77 -10.14 1.49
CA LEU A 52 1.96 -10.15 0.65
C LEU A 52 2.54 -8.73 0.57
N GLY A 53 3.77 -8.56 1.07
CA GLY A 53 4.44 -7.27 1.14
C GLY A 53 4.93 -6.76 -0.21
N PHE A 54 5.30 -5.48 -0.25
CA PHE A 54 5.92 -4.87 -1.42
C PHE A 54 7.32 -4.36 -1.08
N SER A 55 8.30 -5.26 -1.14
CA SER A 55 9.70 -4.97 -0.75
C SER A 55 10.37 -3.87 -1.59
N HIS A 56 9.83 -3.56 -2.76
CA HIS A 56 10.35 -2.51 -3.65
C HIS A 56 9.75 -1.13 -3.41
N PHE A 57 8.90 -0.95 -2.37
CA PHE A 57 8.23 0.32 -2.10
C PHE A 57 9.23 1.49 -2.01
N GLN A 58 10.27 1.33 -1.20
CA GLN A 58 11.28 2.38 -0.97
C GLN A 58 12.14 2.66 -2.22
N SER A 59 12.49 1.62 -2.98
CA SER A 59 13.21 1.78 -4.24
C SER A 59 12.39 2.58 -5.26
N VAL A 60 11.07 2.35 -5.32
CA VAL A 60 10.18 3.11 -6.21
C VAL A 60 9.95 4.55 -5.71
N GLU A 61 9.87 4.77 -4.39
CA GLU A 61 9.77 6.13 -3.82
C GLU A 61 10.95 7.02 -4.25
N LEU A 62 12.17 6.48 -4.19
CA LEU A 62 13.40 7.18 -4.59
C LEU A 62 13.47 7.49 -6.10
N LEU A 63 12.83 6.66 -6.92
CA LEU A 63 12.80 6.84 -8.39
C LEU A 63 11.70 7.78 -8.86
N LEU A 64 10.73 8.13 -8.00
CA LEU A 64 9.66 9.05 -8.36
C LEU A 64 10.17 10.50 -8.29
N PRO A 65 9.90 11.33 -9.32
CA PRO A 65 10.46 12.68 -9.45
C PRO A 65 9.96 13.71 -8.42
N SER A 66 9.33 13.28 -7.32
CA SER A 66 8.80 14.13 -6.25
C SER A 66 9.37 13.85 -4.85
N SER A 67 10.39 12.99 -4.71
CA SER A 67 11.10 12.91 -3.41
C SER A 67 12.04 14.10 -3.15
N ALA A 68 11.82 15.24 -3.81
CA ALA A 68 12.08 16.55 -3.25
C ALA A 68 10.89 16.94 -2.33
N ARG A 69 10.67 16.17 -1.25
CA ARG A 69 9.99 16.74 -0.08
C ARG A 69 10.97 17.78 0.45
N GLY A 70 10.82 19.03 0.00
CA GLY A 70 11.59 20.17 0.45
C GLY A 70 11.50 20.27 1.96
N ARG A 71 12.48 19.70 2.65
CA ARG A 71 12.77 20.00 4.04
C ARG A 71 13.51 21.34 4.01
N PHE A 72 12.76 22.42 3.89
CA PHE A 72 13.27 23.73 4.25
C PHE A 72 13.52 23.69 5.77
N VAL A 73 14.80 23.66 6.13
CA VAL A 73 15.29 24.05 7.46
C VAL A 73 15.59 25.54 7.47
#